data_AF-A0A432Z179-F1
#
_entry.id   AF-A0A432Z179-F1
#
_cell.length_a   1.000
_cell.length_b   1.000
_cell.length_c   1.000
_cell.angle_alpha   90.00
_cell.angle_beta   90.00
_cell.angle_gamma   90.00
#
_symmetry.space_group_name_H-M   'P 1'
#
loop_
_entity.id
_entity.type
_entity.pdbx_description
1 polymer ?
#
loop_
_entity_poly.entity_id
_entity_poly.type
_entity_poly.pdbx_seq_one_letter_code
_entity_poly.pdbx_strand_id
1 'polypeptide(L)'
;MTEIDIVGLGIGIAGLVVGVIGTGIALYQWGVMNEAKKRRHELQYLLAGISNTALLRRQSWLNQLSLYPAPQGEADLNLKRMLVRARDDLSEIHSLVAALEGAVDSEKSATTEILKKTIEQGELNNRIQKLASQNQTDRP
;
A
#
# COMPACT_ATOMS: atom_id res chain seq x y z
N MET A 1 -11.60 31.58 -6.92
CA MET A 1 -10.56 30.55 -7.13
C MET A 1 -10.29 29.93 -5.79
N THR A 2 -11.01 28.86 -5.50
CA THR A 2 -11.25 28.33 -4.16
C THR A 2 -10.59 26.96 -4.03
N GLU A 3 -10.00 26.67 -2.88
CA GLU A 3 -9.19 25.48 -2.54
C GLU A 3 -9.75 24.12 -2.99
N ILE A 4 -11.05 24.05 -3.26
CA ILE A 4 -11.79 22.88 -3.78
C ILE A 4 -11.24 22.41 -5.14
N ASP A 5 -10.77 23.31 -6.01
CA ASP A 5 -10.19 22.92 -7.31
C ASP A 5 -8.82 22.24 -7.15
N ILE A 6 -8.04 22.60 -6.13
CA ILE A 6 -6.70 22.02 -5.90
C ILE A 6 -6.82 20.60 -5.36
N VAL A 7 -7.80 20.34 -4.49
CA VAL A 7 -8.09 19.01 -3.94
C VAL A 7 -8.70 18.10 -5.01
N GLY A 8 -9.62 18.60 -5.84
CA GLY A 8 -10.17 17.87 -6.98
C GLY A 8 -9.12 17.48 -8.01
N LEU A 9 -8.18 18.40 -8.32
CA LEU A 9 -7.06 18.13 -9.22
C LEU A 9 -6.08 17.11 -8.61
N GLY A 10 -5.76 17.23 -7.32
CA GLY A 10 -4.85 16.31 -6.62
C GLY A 10 -5.37 14.87 -6.56
N ILE A 11 -6.69 14.69 -6.39
CA ILE A 11 -7.34 13.37 -6.29
C ILE A 11 -7.53 12.74 -7.68
N GLY A 12 -7.87 13.54 -8.70
CA GLY A 12 -7.93 13.07 -10.09
C GLY A 12 -6.57 12.61 -10.61
N ILE A 13 -5.51 13.33 -10.24
CA ILE A 13 -4.12 12.94 -10.54
C ILE A 13 -3.74 11.66 -9.80
N ALA A 14 -4.10 11.50 -8.51
CA ALA A 14 -3.80 10.29 -7.75
C ALA A 14 -4.46 9.03 -8.35
N GLY A 15 -5.73 9.13 -8.76
CA GLY A 15 -6.44 8.03 -9.43
C GLY A 15 -5.87 7.69 -10.82
N LEU A 16 -5.50 8.71 -11.60
CA LEU A 16 -4.81 8.51 -12.89
C LEU A 16 -3.44 7.86 -12.72
N VAL A 17 -2.66 8.28 -11.71
CA VAL A 17 -1.34 7.69 -11.43
C VAL A 17 -1.47 6.21 -11.07
N VAL A 18 -2.47 5.84 -10.27
CA VAL A 18 -2.74 4.43 -9.92
C VAL A 18 -3.17 3.61 -11.14
N GLY A 19 -4.06 4.14 -11.98
CA GLY A 19 -4.48 3.48 -13.22
C GLY A 19 -3.33 3.27 -14.20
N VAL A 20 -2.47 4.28 -14.37
CA VAL A 20 -1.27 4.20 -15.22
C VAL A 20 -0.26 3.19 -14.68
N ILE A 21 -0.11 3.09 -13.36
CA ILE A 21 0.74 2.08 -12.72
C ILE A 21 0.19 0.67 -13.03
N GLY A 22 -1.12 0.45 -12.91
CA GLY A 22 -1.76 -0.83 -13.25
C GLY A 22 -1.53 -1.26 -14.71
N THR A 23 -1.73 -0.34 -15.67
CA THR A 23 -1.48 -0.60 -17.09
C THR A 23 0.01 -0.80 -17.38
N GLY A 24 0.89 -0.04 -16.72
CA GLY A 24 2.33 -0.18 -16.83
C GLY A 24 2.84 -1.54 -16.34
N ILE A 25 2.27 -2.06 -15.24
CA ILE A 25 2.61 -3.39 -14.73
C ILE A 25 2.16 -4.48 -15.72
N ALA A 26 0.98 -4.36 -16.33
CA ALA A 26 0.49 -5.31 -17.31
C ALA A 26 1.34 -5.33 -18.61
N LEU A 27 1.71 -4.16 -19.14
CA LEU A 27 2.58 -4.06 -20.31
C LEU A 27 3.99 -4.58 -20.02
N TYR A 28 4.50 -4.36 -18.81
CA TYR A 28 5.81 -4.86 -18.39
C TYR A 28 5.82 -6.39 -18.20
N GLN A 29 4.72 -6.97 -17.72
CA GLN A 29 4.58 -8.43 -17.66
C GLN A 29 4.61 -9.09 -19.02
N TRP A 30 3.92 -8.51 -20.01
CA TRP A 30 3.99 -8.99 -21.38
C TRP A 30 5.41 -8.94 -21.94
N GLY A 31 6.18 -7.90 -21.60
CA GLY A 31 7.59 -7.76 -21.99
C GLY A 31 8.54 -8.75 -21.30
N VAL A 32 8.39 -8.99 -19.98
CA VAL A 32 9.36 -9.83 -19.22
C VAL A 32 9.07 -11.32 -19.28
N MET A 33 7.85 -11.74 -19.61
CA MET A 33 7.60 -13.16 -19.94
C MET A 33 8.46 -13.66 -21.11
N ASN A 34 9.01 -12.74 -21.92
CA ASN A 34 9.87 -13.03 -23.05
C ASN A 34 11.38 -13.12 -22.73
N GLU A 35 11.86 -12.71 -21.53
CA GLU A 35 13.29 -12.75 -21.16
C GLU A 35 13.60 -13.36 -19.77
N ALA A 36 14.41 -14.43 -19.81
CA ALA A 36 15.26 -15.07 -18.79
C ALA A 36 14.86 -15.10 -17.29
N LYS A 37 14.93 -16.31 -16.71
CA LYS A 37 14.70 -16.67 -15.29
C LYS A 37 15.33 -15.73 -14.23
N LYS A 38 16.45 -15.07 -14.51
CA LYS A 38 17.16 -14.20 -13.55
C LYS A 38 16.38 -12.93 -13.19
N ARG A 39 15.62 -12.35 -14.13
CA ARG A 39 14.80 -11.15 -13.89
C ARG A 39 13.50 -11.43 -13.11
N ARG A 40 13.06 -12.69 -13.04
CA ARG A 40 11.84 -13.08 -12.32
C ARG A 40 11.95 -12.81 -10.83
N HIS A 41 13.10 -13.11 -10.23
CA HIS A 41 13.31 -12.91 -8.79
C HIS A 41 13.38 -11.42 -8.40
N GLU A 42 14.09 -10.61 -9.19
CA GLU A 42 14.13 -9.16 -9.02
C GLU A 42 12.73 -8.55 -9.17
N LEU A 43 11.94 -9.06 -10.11
CA LEU A 43 10.56 -8.66 -10.29
C LEU A 43 9.65 -9.03 -9.13
N GLN A 44 9.78 -10.24 -8.60
CA GLN A 44 9.01 -10.63 -7.42
C GLN A 44 9.30 -9.70 -6.24
N TYR A 45 10.56 -9.31 -6.02
CA TYR A 45 10.90 -8.34 -4.98
C TYR A 45 10.34 -6.95 -5.25
N LEU A 46 10.34 -6.49 -6.49
CA LEU A 46 9.81 -5.19 -6.86
C LEU A 46 8.28 -5.16 -6.72
N LEU A 47 7.59 -6.21 -7.18
CA LEU A 47 6.15 -6.42 -6.97
C LEU A 47 5.83 -6.51 -5.48
N ALA A 48 6.57 -7.30 -4.72
CA ALA A 48 6.41 -7.40 -3.27
C ALA A 48 6.60 -6.04 -2.57
N GLY A 49 7.53 -5.21 -3.04
CA GLY A 49 7.72 -3.83 -2.56
C GLY A 49 6.53 -2.91 -2.85
N ILE A 50 5.98 -2.98 -4.06
CA ILE A 50 4.76 -2.23 -4.43
C ILE A 50 3.58 -2.69 -3.59
N SER A 51 3.41 -4.01 -3.44
CA SER A 51 2.36 -4.64 -2.64
C SER A 51 2.40 -4.19 -1.18
N ASN A 52 3.57 -4.22 -0.56
CA ASN A 52 3.76 -3.78 0.82
C ASN A 52 3.50 -2.28 0.97
N THR A 53 3.95 -1.46 0.02
CA THR A 53 3.72 -0.01 0.02
C THR A 53 2.24 0.33 -0.11
N ALA A 54 1.51 -0.37 -0.99
CA ALA A 54 0.06 -0.22 -1.14
C ALA A 54 -0.66 -0.59 0.17
N LEU A 55 -0.25 -1.69 0.82
CA LEU A 55 -0.81 -2.12 2.11
C LEU A 55 -0.56 -1.09 3.23
N LEU A 56 0.67 -0.59 3.35
CA LEU A 56 1.03 0.43 4.34
C LEU A 56 0.27 1.74 4.12
N ARG A 57 0.16 2.20 2.87
CA ARG A 57 -0.64 3.38 2.52
C ARG A 57 -2.11 3.17 2.84
N ARG A 58 -2.67 1.99 2.56
CA ARG A 58 -4.05 1.65 2.91
C ARG A 58 -4.29 1.74 4.42
N GLN A 59 -3.36 1.21 5.22
CA GLN A 59 -3.45 1.28 6.67
C GLN A 59 -3.37 2.71 7.18
N SER A 60 -2.44 3.51 6.65
CA SER A 60 -2.34 4.94 6.96
C SER A 60 -3.64 5.68 6.61
N TRP A 61 -4.23 5.37 5.45
CA TRP A 61 -5.48 5.95 4.99
C TRP A 61 -6.67 5.57 5.88
N LEU A 62 -6.73 4.32 6.36
CA LEU A 62 -7.74 3.88 7.34
C LEU A 62 -7.64 4.65 8.64
N ASN A 63 -6.43 4.88 9.14
CA ASN A 63 -6.20 5.65 10.35
C ASN A 63 -6.60 7.13 10.18
N GLN A 64 -6.45 7.69 8.98
CA GLN A 64 -6.90 9.05 8.68
C GLN A 64 -8.43 9.13 8.53
N LEU A 65 -9.04 8.16 7.85
CA LEU A 65 -10.48 8.05 7.69
C LEU A 65 -11.22 7.88 9.02
N SER A 66 -10.62 7.21 10.02
CA SER A 66 -11.24 7.06 11.35
C SER A 66 -11.28 8.36 12.15
N LEU A 67 -10.40 9.30 11.84
CA LEU A 67 -10.38 10.65 12.43
C LEU A 67 -11.31 11.63 11.71
N TYR A 68 -11.90 11.21 10.59
CA TYR A 68 -12.77 12.09 9.80
C TYR A 68 -14.12 12.30 10.49
N PRO A 69 -14.59 13.56 10.61
CA PRO A 69 -15.86 13.86 11.28
C PRO A 69 -17.05 13.24 10.54
N ALA A 70 -18.18 13.14 11.25
CA ALA A 70 -19.43 12.73 10.63
C ALA A 70 -19.82 13.75 9.54
N PRO A 71 -20.18 13.31 8.32
CA PRO A 71 -20.52 14.21 7.23
C PRO A 71 -21.74 15.05 7.60
N GLN A 72 -21.65 16.37 7.43
CA GLN A 72 -22.72 17.31 7.81
C GLN A 72 -23.63 17.68 6.64
N GLY A 73 -23.27 17.27 5.43
CA GLY A 73 -24.06 17.51 4.22
C GLY A 73 -23.65 16.58 3.08
N GLU A 74 -24.30 16.78 1.94
CA GLU A 74 -24.10 15.96 0.74
C GLU A 74 -22.68 16.05 0.17
N ALA A 75 -22.07 17.24 0.23
CA ALA A 75 -20.69 17.45 -0.20
C ALA A 75 -19.69 16.61 0.63
N ASP A 76 -19.83 16.63 1.96
CA ASP A 76 -18.99 15.84 2.87
C ASP A 76 -19.21 14.33 2.67
N LEU A 77 -20.45 13.92 2.41
CA LEU A 77 -20.79 12.53 2.13
C LEU A 77 -20.09 12.05 0.85
N ASN A 78 -20.09 12.86 -0.20
CA ASN A 78 -19.42 12.56 -1.47
C ASN A 78 -17.90 12.52 -1.31
N LEU A 79 -17.32 13.46 -0.55
CA LEU A 79 -15.90 13.42 -0.21
C LEU A 79 -15.52 12.14 0.56
N LYS A 80 -16.32 11.76 1.57
CA LYS A 80 -16.09 10.54 2.34
C LYS A 80 -16.18 9.29 1.46
N ARG A 81 -17.15 9.22 0.53
CA ARG A 81 -17.25 8.13 -0.45
C ARG A 81 -16.02 8.06 -1.35
N MET A 82 -15.52 9.19 -1.83
CA MET A 82 -14.30 9.23 -2.65
C MET A 82 -13.08 8.75 -1.87
N LEU A 83 -12.90 9.19 -0.62
CA LEU A 83 -11.79 8.75 0.22
C LEU A 83 -11.83 7.25 0.53
N VAL A 84 -13.04 6.70 0.74
CA VAL A 84 -13.26 5.26 0.89
C VAL A 84 -12.92 4.53 -0.41
N ARG A 85 -13.31 5.06 -1.58
CA ARG A 85 -12.97 4.45 -2.86
C ARG A 85 -11.46 4.43 -3.12
N ALA A 86 -10.75 5.52 -2.83
CA ALA A 86 -9.29 5.57 -2.96
C ALA A 86 -8.58 4.54 -2.06
N ARG A 87 -9.11 4.29 -0.85
CA ARG A 87 -8.64 3.18 0.01
C ARG A 87 -8.86 1.83 -0.66
N ASP A 88 -10.01 1.63 -1.30
CA ASP A 88 -10.34 0.37 -1.98
C ASP A 88 -9.46 0.15 -3.22
N ASP A 89 -9.11 1.21 -3.96
CA ASP A 89 -8.15 1.13 -5.06
C ASP A 89 -6.77 0.63 -4.58
N LEU A 90 -6.30 1.03 -3.39
CA LEU A 90 -5.06 0.50 -2.81
C LEU A 90 -5.15 -1.00 -2.50
N SER A 91 -6.33 -1.48 -2.06
CA SER A 91 -6.57 -2.92 -1.89
C SER A 91 -6.52 -3.64 -3.24
N GLU A 92 -7.10 -3.05 -4.28
CA GLU A 92 -7.13 -3.60 -5.63
C GLU A 92 -5.70 -3.71 -6.21
N ILE A 93 -4.87 -2.67 -6.06
CA ILE A 93 -3.44 -2.73 -6.44
C ILE A 93 -2.74 -3.87 -5.69
N HIS A 94 -2.93 -3.98 -4.38
CA HIS A 94 -2.30 -5.04 -3.59
C HIS A 94 -2.69 -6.43 -4.12
N SER A 95 -3.98 -6.67 -4.35
CA SER A 95 -4.49 -7.94 -4.90
C SER A 95 -3.95 -8.24 -6.30
N LEU A 96 -3.92 -7.24 -7.18
CA LEU A 96 -3.37 -7.39 -8.52
C LEU A 96 -1.88 -7.74 -8.45
N VAL A 97 -1.10 -6.99 -7.66
CA VAL A 97 0.35 -7.21 -7.54
C VAL A 97 0.67 -8.58 -6.93
N ALA A 98 -0.12 -9.06 -5.96
CA ALA A 98 0.02 -10.40 -5.42
C ALA A 98 -0.29 -11.49 -6.47
N ALA A 99 -1.33 -11.30 -7.29
CA ALA A 99 -1.66 -12.22 -8.39
C ALA A 99 -0.57 -12.22 -9.47
N LEU A 100 -0.05 -11.04 -9.83
CA LEU A 100 1.04 -10.84 -10.78
C LEU A 100 2.32 -11.54 -10.30
N GLU A 101 2.63 -11.44 -9.00
CA GLU A 101 3.75 -12.15 -8.40
C GLU A 101 3.57 -13.66 -8.50
N GLY A 102 2.39 -14.18 -8.14
CA GLY A 102 2.07 -15.61 -8.25
C GLY A 102 2.14 -16.14 -9.68
N ALA A 103 1.87 -15.29 -10.68
CA ALA A 103 2.06 -15.62 -12.10
C ALA A 103 3.54 -15.64 -12.52
N VAL A 104 4.41 -14.86 -11.85
CA VAL A 104 5.86 -14.82 -12.13
C VAL A 104 6.57 -16.06 -11.59
N ASP A 105 6.23 -16.46 -10.35
CA ASP A 105 6.63 -17.73 -9.75
C ASP A 105 5.63 -18.09 -8.63
N SER A 106 4.92 -19.19 -8.85
CA SER A 106 3.83 -19.69 -8.00
C SER A 106 4.32 -20.47 -6.78
N GLU A 107 5.60 -20.88 -6.74
CA GLU A 107 6.17 -21.69 -5.66
C GLU A 107 6.77 -20.83 -4.54
N LYS A 108 7.16 -19.59 -4.83
CA LYS A 108 7.74 -18.65 -3.86
C LYS A 108 7.08 -17.28 -3.95
N SER A 109 6.54 -16.79 -2.83
CA SER A 109 6.01 -15.42 -2.71
C SER A 109 6.95 -14.54 -1.89
N ALA A 110 7.69 -13.67 -2.56
CA ALA A 110 8.40 -12.54 -1.97
C ALA A 110 7.47 -11.56 -1.24
N THR A 111 6.21 -11.36 -1.67
CA THR A 111 5.21 -10.54 -0.95
C THR A 111 5.00 -11.10 0.45
N THR A 112 4.81 -12.42 0.55
CA THR A 112 4.62 -13.10 1.84
C THR A 112 5.87 -12.98 2.72
N GLU A 113 7.06 -13.16 2.14
CA GLU A 113 8.33 -13.07 2.89
C GLU A 113 8.62 -11.64 3.38
N ILE A 114 8.35 -10.61 2.58
CA ILE A 114 8.47 -9.21 3.01
C ILE A 114 7.45 -8.89 4.10
N LEU A 115 6.21 -9.37 3.98
CA LEU A 115 5.17 -9.14 4.98
C LEU A 115 5.57 -9.76 6.33
N LYS A 116 6.06 -11.01 6.34
CA LYS A 116 6.59 -11.68 7.54
C LYS A 116 7.71 -10.86 8.18
N LYS A 117 8.72 -10.45 7.40
CA LYS A 117 9.81 -9.60 7.91
C LYS A 117 9.32 -8.28 8.48
N THR A 118 8.29 -7.68 7.87
CA THR A 118 7.70 -6.42 8.36
C THR A 118 7.02 -6.62 9.71
N ILE A 119 6.30 -7.73 9.89
CA ILE A 119 5.69 -8.11 11.17
C ILE A 119 6.76 -8.34 12.23
N GLU A 120 7.79 -9.15 11.92
CA GLU A 120 8.91 -9.42 12.81
C GLU A 120 9.63 -8.14 13.27
N GLN A 121 9.87 -7.21 12.36
CA GLN A 121 10.46 -5.90 12.69
C GLN A 121 9.55 -5.08 13.62
N GLY A 122 8.23 -5.12 13.39
CA GLY A 122 7.26 -4.47 14.28
C GLY A 122 7.27 -5.06 15.69
N GLU A 123 7.30 -6.38 15.81
CA GLU A 123 7.39 -7.08 17.11
C GLU A 123 8.69 -6.75 17.84
N LEU A 124 9.81 -6.74 17.14
CA LEU A 124 11.11 -6.34 17.68
C LEU A 124 11.08 -4.89 18.21
N ASN A 125 10.51 -3.96 17.45
CA ASN A 125 10.37 -2.57 17.88
C ASN A 125 9.51 -2.44 19.15
N ASN A 126 8.37 -3.14 19.21
CA ASN A 126 7.51 -3.15 20.39
C ASN A 126 8.24 -3.73 21.61
N ARG A 127 9.04 -4.78 21.42
CA ARG A 127 9.85 -5.37 22.48
C ARG A 127 10.92 -4.41 23.00
N ILE A 128 11.61 -3.70 22.10
CA ILE A 128 12.60 -2.67 22.47
C ILE A 128 11.94 -1.55 23.27
N GLN A 129 10.77 -1.06 22.84
CA GLN A 129 10.03 -0.02 23.56
C GLN A 129 9.63 -0.50 24.96
N LYS A 130 9.11 -1.72 25.10
CA LYS A 130 8.76 -2.29 26.40
C LYS A 130 9.95 -2.39 27.36
N LEU A 131 11.10 -2.83 26.85
CA LEU A 131 12.35 -2.89 27.62
C LEU A 131 12.85 -1.49 28.01
N ALA A 132 12.72 -0.51 27.11
CA ALA A 132 13.07 0.89 27.39
C ALA A 132 12.18 1.49 28.49
N SER A 133 10.87 1.21 28.47
CA SER A 133 9.93 1.66 29.49
C SER A 133 10.21 1.01 30.85
N GLN A 134 10.53 -0.29 30.88
CA GLN A 134 10.91 -1.00 32.11
C GLN A 134 12.22 -0.45 32.71
N ASN A 135 13.21 -0.14 31.87
CA ASN A 135 14.46 0.48 32.31
C ASN A 135 14.32 1.94 32.78
N GLN A 136 13.22 2.63 32.45
CA GLN A 136 12.92 3.97 32.98
C GLN A 136 12.23 3.92 34.34
N THR A 137 11.43 2.88 34.61
CA THR A 137 10.80 2.67 35.93
C THR A 137 11.77 2.19 37.01
N ASP A 138 12.91 1.61 36.62
CA ASP A 138 13.94 1.11 37.55
C ASP A 138 15.09 2.11 37.81
N ARG A 139 14.97 3.36 37.34
CA ARG A 139 15.94 4.42 37.69
C ARG A 139 15.48 5.14 38.96
N PRO A 140 16.32 5.21 40.01
CA PRO A 140 16.01 5.86 41.28
C PRO A 140 15.80 7.38 41.14
#